data_AF-A0A0K2RFQ1-F1
#
_entry.id   AF-A0A0K2RFQ1-F1
#
_cell.length_a   1.000
_cell.length_b   1.000
_cell.length_c   1.000
_cell.angle_alpha   90.00
_cell.angle_beta   90.00
_cell.angle_gamma   90.00
#
_symmetry.space_group_name_H-M   'P 1'
#
loop_
_entity.id
_entity.type
_entity.pdbx_description
1 polymer ?
#
loop_
_entity_poly.entity_id
_entity_poly.type
_entity_poly.pdbx_seq_one_letter_code
_entity_poly.pdbx_strand_id
1 'polypeptide(L)'
;MTSTEDGRKSETVISVAKVGKLRPEPSSAREWVSTSRGLWIAGYILLMALVALRLPLTRKYLNANVPADVRSEIGDDRLLSLSMTVGTVLFFLVYAVIIALYFSLAAFLDKRVIPGKSVLAGRFKIGAFFVIAILATIPVNLFSVAFGVIQPREIPGYWAYFPSMAVLALVIFYRHWREFSTGRKILVVLSAMGLSTIVAIG
;
A
#
# COMPACT_ATOMS: atom_id res chain seq x y z
N MET A 1 32.03 -43.55 -78.17
CA MET A 1 30.73 -43.56 -77.46
C MET A 1 31.00 -43.98 -76.03
N THR A 2 31.24 -43.02 -75.15
CA THR A 2 31.40 -43.24 -73.71
C THR A 2 30.91 -41.97 -73.03
N SER A 3 29.72 -42.07 -72.44
CA SER A 3 29.02 -41.01 -71.73
C SER A 3 29.60 -40.91 -70.32
N THR A 4 30.22 -39.79 -69.99
CA THR A 4 30.54 -39.40 -68.61
C THR A 4 29.34 -38.65 -68.05
N GLU A 5 28.49 -39.37 -67.32
CA GLU A 5 27.61 -38.78 -66.31
C GLU A 5 28.46 -38.44 -65.08
N ASP A 6 28.65 -37.15 -64.83
CA ASP A 6 29.00 -36.69 -63.50
C ASP A 6 28.38 -35.32 -63.26
N GLY A 7 27.84 -35.11 -62.06
CA GLY A 7 27.46 -33.78 -61.60
C GLY A 7 25.97 -33.52 -61.43
N ARG A 8 25.41 -33.95 -60.29
CA ARG A 8 24.60 -33.06 -59.44
C ARG A 8 24.38 -33.65 -58.05
N LYS A 9 25.37 -33.46 -57.16
CA LYS A 9 25.09 -33.40 -55.73
C LYS A 9 24.53 -32.02 -55.43
N SER A 10 23.22 -31.99 -55.16
CA SER A 10 22.51 -30.83 -54.63
C SER A 10 23.00 -30.55 -53.21
N GLU A 11 24.05 -29.72 -53.07
CA GLU A 11 24.36 -29.08 -51.81
C GLU A 11 23.28 -28.02 -51.52
N THR A 12 22.31 -28.40 -50.69
CA THR A 12 21.45 -27.46 -49.98
C THR A 12 22.29 -26.68 -48.98
N VAL A 13 22.91 -25.59 -49.46
CA VAL A 13 23.52 -24.58 -48.61
C VAL A 13 22.40 -23.82 -47.91
N ILE A 14 21.94 -24.35 -46.78
CA ILE A 14 21.18 -23.57 -45.80
C ILE A 14 22.17 -22.57 -45.21
N SER A 15 22.22 -21.39 -45.83
CA SER A 15 22.89 -20.21 -45.29
C SER A 15 22.15 -19.80 -44.02
N VAL A 16 22.55 -20.41 -42.90
CA VAL A 16 22.17 -19.95 -41.58
C VAL A 16 22.81 -18.59 -41.42
N ALA A 17 22.03 -17.53 -41.65
CA ALA A 17 22.41 -16.18 -41.33
C ALA A 17 22.98 -16.19 -39.90
N LYS A 18 24.29 -15.97 -39.78
CA LYS A 18 24.96 -15.71 -38.52
C LYS A 18 24.27 -14.49 -37.94
N VAL A 19 23.29 -14.74 -37.07
CA VAL A 19 22.68 -13.72 -36.22
C VAL A 19 23.87 -13.12 -35.47
N GLY A 20 24.24 -11.92 -35.90
CA GLY A 20 25.32 -11.15 -35.29
C GLY A 20 25.10 -11.21 -33.80
N LYS A 21 26.16 -11.54 -33.06
CA LYS A 21 26.18 -11.48 -31.61
C LYS A 21 25.77 -10.07 -31.21
N LEU A 22 24.47 -9.85 -31.07
CA LEU A 22 23.89 -8.72 -30.39
C LEU A 22 24.50 -8.83 -29.01
N ARG A 23 25.51 -8.00 -28.78
CA ARG A 23 26.02 -7.70 -27.44
C ARG A 23 24.74 -7.45 -26.65
N PRO A 24 24.37 -8.29 -25.67
CA PRO A 24 23.24 -7.96 -24.82
C PRO A 24 23.58 -6.57 -24.30
N GLU A 25 22.73 -5.58 -24.62
CA GLU A 25 22.79 -4.31 -23.92
C GLU A 25 22.97 -4.67 -22.45
N PRO A 26 23.91 -4.06 -21.73
CA PRO A 26 23.93 -4.20 -20.30
C PRO A 26 22.57 -3.69 -19.85
N SER A 27 21.63 -4.60 -19.66
CA SER A 27 20.41 -4.33 -18.93
C SER A 27 20.97 -3.94 -17.59
N SER A 28 21.08 -2.63 -17.36
CA SER A 28 21.30 -2.08 -16.04
C SER A 28 20.11 -2.64 -15.30
N ALA A 29 20.32 -3.78 -14.63
CA ALA A 29 19.31 -4.45 -13.86
C ALA A 29 18.98 -3.41 -12.81
N ARG A 30 17.91 -2.65 -13.06
CA ARG A 30 17.37 -1.70 -12.09
C ARG A 30 17.16 -2.58 -10.87
N GLU A 31 18.05 -2.49 -9.89
CA GLU A 31 17.93 -3.30 -8.70
C GLU A 31 16.54 -2.99 -8.16
N TRP A 32 15.69 -4.02 -8.12
CA TRP A 32 14.34 -3.91 -7.58
C TRP A 32 14.50 -3.84 -6.07
N VAL A 33 14.89 -2.65 -5.61
CA VAL A 33 15.16 -2.42 -4.21
C VAL A 33 13.83 -2.43 -3.48
N SER A 34 13.58 -3.40 -2.61
CA SER A 34 12.35 -3.48 -1.79
C SER A 34 12.47 -2.59 -0.54
N THR A 35 11.33 -2.10 -0.04
CA THR A 35 11.27 -1.34 1.21
C THR A 35 11.59 -2.32 2.31
N SER A 36 12.38 -1.88 3.31
CA SER A 36 12.83 -2.78 4.37
C SER A 36 11.63 -3.44 5.06
N ARG A 37 11.66 -4.76 5.23
CA ARG A 37 10.61 -5.50 5.94
C ARG A 37 10.42 -4.95 7.36
N GLY A 38 11.50 -4.50 7.99
CA GLY A 38 11.45 -3.88 9.32
C GLY A 38 10.63 -2.60 9.36
N LEU A 39 10.65 -1.77 8.31
CA LEU A 39 9.84 -0.54 8.25
C LEU A 39 8.35 -0.85 8.12
N TRP A 40 7.98 -1.86 7.33
CA TRP A 40 6.60 -2.33 7.23
C TRP A 40 6.09 -2.85 8.57
N ILE A 41 6.89 -3.67 9.25
CA ILE A 41 6.54 -4.22 10.58
C ILE A 41 6.44 -3.10 11.61
N ALA A 42 7.41 -2.17 11.65
CA ALA A 42 7.39 -1.05 12.57
C ALA A 42 6.17 -0.14 12.35
N GLY A 43 5.85 0.18 11.10
CA GLY A 43 4.66 0.97 10.74
C GLY A 43 3.36 0.28 11.14
N TYR A 44 3.27 -1.03 10.93
CA TYR A 44 2.12 -1.85 11.36
C TYR A 44 1.97 -1.85 12.88
N ILE A 45 3.05 -2.14 13.63
CA ILE A 45 3.02 -2.16 15.11
C ILE A 45 2.63 -0.79 15.66
N LEU A 46 3.21 0.28 15.12
CA LEU A 46 2.89 1.65 15.54
C LEU A 46 1.42 1.98 15.31
N LEU A 47 0.85 1.59 14.17
CA LEU A 47 -0.55 1.83 13.89
C LEU A 47 -1.47 0.99 14.78
N MET A 48 -1.15 -0.28 15.00
CA MET A 48 -1.90 -1.14 15.92
C MET A 48 -1.86 -0.61 17.36
N ALA A 49 -0.72 -0.05 17.79
CA ALA A 49 -0.59 0.60 19.10
C ALA A 49 -1.48 1.85 19.20
N LEU A 50 -1.52 2.69 18.16
CA LEU A 50 -2.42 3.86 18.11
C LEU A 50 -3.89 3.46 18.18
N VAL A 51 -4.27 2.40 17.47
CA VAL A 51 -5.65 1.87 17.50
C VAL A 51 -5.98 1.29 18.87
N ALA A 52 -5.05 0.56 19.49
CA ALA A 52 -5.21 0.03 20.84
C ALA A 52 -5.42 1.15 21.87
N LEU A 53 -4.66 2.25 21.76
CA LEU A 53 -4.81 3.45 22.59
C LEU A 53 -6.16 4.14 22.40
N ARG A 54 -6.77 4.01 21.21
CA ARG A 54 -8.10 4.56 20.89
C ARG A 54 -9.25 3.71 21.43
N LEU A 55 -9.06 2.40 21.66
CA LEU A 55 -10.11 1.49 22.17
C LEU A 55 -10.85 1.99 23.43
N PRO A 56 -10.19 2.50 24.48
CA PRO A 56 -10.90 3.00 25.66
C PRO A 56 -11.82 4.20 25.33
N LEU A 57 -11.42 5.06 24.39
CA LEU A 57 -12.25 6.18 23.92
C LEU A 57 -13.46 5.66 23.15
N THR A 58 -13.25 4.70 22.25
CA THR A 58 -14.35 4.04 21.51
C THR A 58 -15.35 3.38 22.45
N ARG A 59 -14.89 2.68 23.50
CA ARG A 59 -15.77 2.08 24.51
C ARG A 59 -16.58 3.12 25.28
N LYS A 60 -15.98 4.25 25.67
CA LYS A 60 -16.71 5.33 26.36
C LYS A 60 -17.83 5.89 25.48
N TYR A 61 -17.55 6.09 24.20
CA TYR A 61 -18.55 6.60 23.25
C TYR A 61 -19.65 5.59 22.91
N LEU A 62 -19.30 4.32 22.72
CA LEU A 62 -20.30 3.26 22.51
C LEU A 62 -21.21 3.14 23.73
N ASN A 63 -20.66 3.19 24.94
CA ASN A 63 -21.45 3.22 26.18
C ASN A 63 -22.38 4.44 26.24
N ALA A 64 -21.89 5.63 25.89
CA ALA A 64 -22.68 6.85 25.93
C ALA A 64 -23.82 6.88 24.90
N ASN A 65 -23.68 6.17 23.78
CA ASN A 65 -24.64 6.18 22.67
C ASN A 65 -25.50 4.90 22.57
N VAL A 66 -25.55 4.06 23.61
CA VAL A 66 -26.46 2.91 23.61
C VAL A 66 -27.91 3.41 23.69
N PRO A 67 -28.79 2.99 22.76
CA PRO A 67 -30.21 3.29 22.85
C PRO A 67 -30.81 2.81 24.18
N ALA A 68 -31.71 3.60 24.76
CA ALA A 68 -32.37 3.25 26.02
C ALA A 68 -33.11 1.91 25.93
N ASP A 69 -33.66 1.60 24.74
CA ASP A 69 -34.39 0.36 24.45
C ASP A 69 -33.51 -0.88 24.67
N VAL A 70 -32.26 -0.86 24.17
CA VAL A 70 -31.30 -1.98 24.31
C VAL A 70 -30.85 -2.14 25.76
N ARG A 71 -30.72 -1.03 26.50
CA ARG A 71 -30.40 -1.10 27.94
C ARG A 71 -31.54 -1.73 28.74
N SER A 72 -32.78 -1.40 28.39
CA SER A 72 -33.97 -1.93 29.06
C SER A 72 -34.22 -3.42 28.79
N GLU A 73 -33.84 -3.90 27.61
CA GLU A 73 -34.05 -5.29 27.18
C GLU A 73 -33.01 -6.26 27.78
N ILE A 74 -31.76 -5.81 27.99
CA ILE A 74 -30.70 -6.64 28.57
C ILE A 74 -30.83 -6.72 30.10
N GLY A 75 -31.34 -5.68 30.77
CA GLY A 75 -31.66 -5.66 32.20
C GLY A 75 -30.46 -5.76 33.17
N ASP A 76 -29.28 -6.19 32.69
CA ASP A 76 -28.04 -6.35 33.46
C ASP A 76 -26.87 -5.61 32.78
N ASP A 77 -26.39 -4.56 33.42
CA ASP A 77 -25.24 -3.76 32.99
C ASP A 77 -23.97 -4.59 32.80
N ARG A 78 -23.86 -5.72 33.51
CA ARG A 78 -22.70 -6.61 33.40
C ARG A 78 -22.68 -7.34 32.06
N LEU A 79 -23.82 -7.84 31.59
CA LEU A 79 -23.94 -8.50 30.29
C LEU A 79 -23.70 -7.52 29.14
N LEU A 80 -24.18 -6.28 29.29
CA LEU A 80 -23.95 -5.21 28.32
C LEU A 80 -22.46 -4.84 28.23
N SER A 81 -21.77 -4.68 29.36
CA SER A 81 -20.33 -4.40 29.39
C SER A 81 -19.48 -5.52 28.77
N LEU A 82 -19.90 -6.78 28.97
CA LEU A 82 -19.22 -7.95 28.44
C LEU A 82 -19.40 -8.05 26.93
N SER A 83 -20.63 -7.84 26.45
CA SER A 83 -20.96 -7.79 25.01
C SER A 83 -20.17 -6.70 24.30
N MET A 84 -20.08 -5.50 24.87
CA MET A 84 -19.26 -4.42 24.32
C MET A 84 -17.76 -4.73 24.31
N THR A 85 -17.27 -5.40 25.36
CA THR A 85 -15.87 -5.82 25.44
C THR A 85 -15.54 -6.79 24.31
N VAL A 86 -16.38 -7.82 24.11
CA VAL A 86 -16.24 -8.80 23.03
C VAL A 86 -16.34 -8.11 21.66
N GLY A 87 -17.33 -7.25 21.45
CA GLY A 87 -17.48 -6.49 20.21
C GLY A 87 -16.27 -5.61 19.89
N THR A 88 -15.70 -4.95 20.91
CA THR A 88 -14.48 -4.13 20.77
C THR A 88 -13.28 -4.99 20.38
N VAL A 89 -13.11 -6.17 21.01
CA VAL A 89 -12.00 -7.08 20.71
C VAL A 89 -12.14 -7.64 19.29
N LEU A 90 -13.34 -8.04 18.90
CA LEU A 90 -13.61 -8.53 17.55
C LEU A 90 -13.34 -7.44 16.50
N PHE A 91 -13.82 -6.22 16.73
CA PHE A 91 -13.52 -5.07 15.89
C PHE A 91 -12.01 -4.84 15.74
N PHE A 92 -11.26 -4.88 16.84
CA PHE A 92 -9.81 -4.72 16.82
C PHE A 92 -9.11 -5.81 15.99
N LEU A 93 -9.53 -7.08 16.12
CA LEU A 93 -8.97 -8.19 15.35
C LEU A 93 -9.27 -8.06 13.85
N VAL A 94 -10.52 -7.75 13.49
CA VAL A 94 -10.91 -7.54 12.10
C VAL A 94 -10.15 -6.35 11.50
N TYR A 95 -10.04 -5.25 12.24
CA TYR A 95 -9.27 -4.08 11.82
C TYR A 95 -7.79 -4.41 11.60
N ALA A 96 -7.17 -5.19 12.49
CA ALA A 96 -5.79 -5.65 12.36
C ALA A 96 -5.56 -6.40 11.03
N VAL A 97 -6.48 -7.30 10.67
CA VAL A 97 -6.42 -8.07 9.43
C VAL A 97 -6.58 -7.14 8.21
N ILE A 98 -7.56 -6.22 8.23
CA ILE A 98 -7.78 -5.27 7.13
C ILE A 98 -6.54 -4.38 6.92
N ILE A 99 -5.95 -3.87 8.00
CA ILE A 99 -4.71 -3.07 7.94
C ILE A 99 -3.56 -3.90 7.40
N ALA A 100 -3.41 -5.15 7.83
CA ALA A 100 -2.35 -6.03 7.32
C ALA A 100 -2.50 -6.26 5.80
N LEU A 101 -3.73 -6.46 5.32
CA LEU A 101 -4.04 -6.56 3.89
C LEU A 101 -3.74 -5.25 3.15
N TYR A 102 -4.08 -4.11 3.74
CA TYR A 102 -3.78 -2.78 3.18
C TYR A 102 -2.26 -2.56 3.05
N PHE A 103 -1.49 -2.85 4.10
CA PHE A 103 -0.02 -2.76 4.08
C PHE A 103 0.58 -3.74 3.07
N SER A 104 0.03 -4.94 2.94
CA SER A 104 0.44 -5.93 1.93
C SER A 104 0.20 -5.42 0.50
N LEU A 105 -0.97 -4.82 0.24
CA LEU A 105 -1.31 -4.22 -1.05
C LEU A 105 -0.38 -3.04 -1.38
N ALA A 106 -0.14 -2.16 -0.41
CA ALA A 106 0.78 -1.05 -0.58
C ALA A 106 2.23 -1.53 -0.84
N ALA A 107 2.67 -2.60 -0.15
CA ALA A 107 3.97 -3.23 -0.41
C ALA A 107 4.06 -3.88 -1.79
N PHE A 108 2.97 -4.45 -2.28
CA PHE A 108 2.89 -5.02 -3.63
C PHE A 108 2.96 -3.93 -4.70
N LEU A 109 2.21 -2.83 -4.54
CA LEU A 109 2.26 -1.66 -5.43
C LEU A 109 3.65 -1.03 -5.43
N ASP A 110 4.28 -0.91 -4.26
CA ASP A 110 5.64 -0.39 -4.13
C ASP A 110 6.67 -1.22 -4.89
N LYS A 111 6.52 -2.56 -4.86
CA LYS A 111 7.38 -3.44 -5.65
C LYS A 111 7.11 -3.29 -7.14
N ARG A 112 5.85 -3.29 -7.57
CA ARG A 112 5.48 -3.47 -8.99
C ARG A 112 5.43 -2.18 -9.81
N VAL A 113 5.18 -1.03 -9.19
CA VAL A 113 4.83 0.21 -9.91
C VAL A 113 5.99 1.22 -9.97
N ILE A 114 6.76 1.40 -8.90
CA ILE A 114 7.83 2.41 -8.84
C ILE A 114 9.18 1.76 -8.49
N PRO A 115 10.04 1.44 -9.48
CA PRO A 115 11.36 0.86 -9.24
C PRO A 115 12.41 1.84 -8.65
N GLY A 116 12.05 3.09 -8.35
CA GLY A 116 12.98 4.10 -7.80
C GLY A 116 12.70 4.41 -6.33
N LYS A 117 13.69 4.21 -5.46
CA LYS A 117 13.57 4.52 -4.02
C LYS A 117 14.37 5.74 -3.63
N SER A 118 13.74 6.58 -2.82
CA SER A 118 14.42 7.68 -2.14
C SER A 118 15.29 7.09 -1.03
N VAL A 119 16.59 7.40 -1.09
CA VAL A 119 17.54 7.14 -0.02
C VAL A 119 17.28 8.19 1.06
N LEU A 120 16.35 7.92 1.97
CA LEU A 120 16.26 8.68 3.21
C LEU A 120 17.40 8.19 4.11
N ALA A 121 18.48 8.95 4.17
CA ALA A 121 19.64 8.75 5.06
C ALA A 121 20.37 7.40 4.93
N GLY A 122 20.96 7.12 3.77
CA GLY A 122 22.10 6.20 3.55
C GLY A 122 21.91 4.69 3.78
N ARG A 123 20.96 4.26 4.61
CA ARG A 123 20.73 2.85 4.99
C ARG A 123 19.29 2.38 4.78
N PHE A 124 18.32 3.28 4.79
CA PHE A 124 16.91 2.91 4.69
C PHE A 124 16.35 3.24 3.31
N LYS A 125 15.80 2.21 2.66
CA LYS A 125 15.16 2.28 1.36
C LYS A 125 13.66 2.43 1.58
N ILE A 126 13.12 3.60 1.28
CA ILE A 126 11.70 3.95 1.51
C ILE A 126 10.99 4.12 0.17
N GLY A 127 9.88 3.40 0.02
CA GLY A 127 9.00 3.45 -1.13
C GLY A 127 7.92 4.53 -1.05
N ALA A 128 7.46 5.05 -2.19
CA ALA A 128 6.45 6.10 -2.23
C ALA A 128 5.10 5.63 -1.66
N PHE A 129 4.69 4.39 -1.95
CA PHE A 129 3.43 3.84 -1.44
C PHE A 129 3.45 3.56 0.07
N PHE A 130 4.62 3.26 0.63
CA PHE A 130 4.78 3.17 2.08
C PHE A 130 4.56 4.53 2.76
N VAL A 131 5.12 5.59 2.17
CA VAL A 131 4.95 6.97 2.66
C VAL A 131 3.49 7.40 2.57
N ILE A 132 2.81 7.11 1.46
CA ILE A 132 1.37 7.38 1.30
C ILE A 132 0.57 6.62 2.38
N ALA A 133 0.82 5.32 2.54
CA ALA A 133 0.13 4.50 3.54
C ALA A 133 0.32 5.04 4.96
N ILE A 134 1.54 5.43 5.33
CA ILE A 134 1.81 6.00 6.65
C ILE A 134 1.17 7.37 6.84
N LEU A 135 1.30 8.29 5.88
CA LEU A 135 0.72 9.64 5.96
C LEU A 135 -0.81 9.64 5.95
N ALA A 136 -1.41 8.65 5.28
CA ALA A 136 -2.87 8.49 5.25
C ALA A 136 -3.39 7.92 6.58
N THR A 137 -2.62 7.08 7.27
CA THR A 137 -3.14 6.30 8.40
C THR A 137 -2.66 6.79 9.77
N ILE A 138 -1.37 7.10 9.94
CA ILE A 138 -0.79 7.48 11.23
C ILE A 138 -1.32 8.82 11.72
N PRO A 139 -1.27 9.93 10.96
CA PRO A 139 -1.73 11.23 11.44
C PRO A 139 -3.21 11.23 11.79
N VAL A 140 -4.04 10.49 11.04
CA VAL A 140 -5.49 10.37 11.31
C VAL A 140 -5.74 9.69 12.65
N ASN A 141 -5.06 8.57 12.91
CA ASN A 141 -5.18 7.87 14.19
C ASN A 141 -4.56 8.69 15.34
N LEU A 142 -3.43 9.33 15.11
CA LEU A 142 -2.77 10.19 16.10
C LEU A 142 -3.66 11.39 16.46
N PHE A 143 -4.27 12.03 15.47
CA PHE A 143 -5.22 13.12 15.68
C PHE A 143 -6.44 12.65 16.48
N SER A 144 -7.00 11.48 16.14
CA SER A 144 -8.11 10.91 16.88
C SER A 144 -7.76 10.64 18.35
N VAL A 145 -6.55 10.15 18.63
CA VAL A 145 -6.07 9.92 20.01
C VAL A 145 -5.80 11.25 20.73
N ALA A 146 -5.15 12.20 20.07
CA ALA A 146 -4.74 13.48 20.68
C ALA A 146 -5.94 14.39 21.00
N PHE A 147 -6.94 14.44 20.11
CA PHE A 147 -8.10 15.31 20.26
C PHE A 147 -9.35 14.58 20.78
N GLY A 148 -9.27 13.27 21.00
CA GLY A 148 -10.40 12.45 21.46
C GLY A 148 -11.56 12.35 20.46
N VAL A 149 -11.35 12.72 19.19
CA VAL A 149 -12.39 12.73 18.16
C VAL A 149 -12.57 11.34 17.59
N ILE A 150 -13.76 10.77 17.75
CA ILE A 150 -14.06 9.39 17.32
C ILE A 150 -14.50 9.35 15.86
N GLN A 151 -15.09 10.42 15.35
CA GLN A 151 -15.43 10.57 13.93
C GLN A 151 -14.69 11.77 13.34
N PRO A 152 -13.42 11.60 12.93
CA PRO A 152 -12.66 12.67 12.26
C PRO A 152 -13.34 13.20 10.99
N ARG A 153 -14.29 12.43 10.43
CA ARG A 153 -15.10 12.75 9.25
C ARG A 153 -15.97 14.00 9.43
N GLU A 154 -16.34 14.34 10.66
CA GLU A 154 -17.17 15.51 10.96
C GLU A 154 -16.37 16.83 10.89
N ILE A 155 -15.04 16.76 10.79
CA ILE A 155 -14.18 17.93 10.74
C ILE A 155 -14.16 18.50 9.31
N PRO A 156 -14.46 19.80 9.12
CA PRO A 156 -14.35 20.43 7.81
C PRO A 156 -12.91 20.33 7.31
N GLY A 157 -12.72 19.69 6.16
CA GLY A 157 -11.41 19.46 5.55
C GLY A 157 -10.88 18.02 5.63
N TYR A 158 -11.55 17.11 6.36
CA TYR A 158 -11.15 15.69 6.40
C TYR A 158 -11.04 15.07 5.00
N TRP A 159 -12.00 15.35 4.12
CA TRP A 159 -12.01 14.84 2.75
C TRP A 159 -10.92 15.44 1.85
N ALA A 160 -10.47 16.67 2.15
CA ALA A 160 -9.38 17.32 1.42
C ALA A 160 -7.99 16.83 1.88
N TYR A 161 -7.89 16.36 3.13
CA TYR A 161 -6.65 15.86 3.72
C TYR A 161 -6.05 14.67 2.94
N PHE A 162 -6.84 13.63 2.66
CA PHE A 162 -6.39 12.43 1.95
C PHE A 162 -5.81 12.67 0.55
N PRO A 163 -6.50 13.40 -0.36
CA PRO A 163 -5.93 13.72 -1.66
C PRO A 163 -4.72 14.65 -1.52
N SER A 164 -4.72 15.61 -0.57
CA SER A 164 -3.57 16.49 -0.36
C SER A 164 -2.32 15.72 0.07
N MET A 165 -2.44 14.72 0.94
CA MET A 165 -1.32 13.86 1.35
C MET A 165 -0.85 12.93 0.24
N ALA A 166 -1.76 12.41 -0.57
CA ALA A 166 -1.41 11.63 -1.76
C ALA A 166 -0.63 12.49 -2.76
N VAL A 167 -1.09 13.71 -3.04
CA VAL A 167 -0.39 14.66 -3.92
C VAL A 167 0.98 15.04 -3.34
N LEU A 168 1.05 15.36 -2.04
CA LEU A 168 2.31 15.70 -1.38
C LEU A 168 3.34 14.57 -1.51
N ALA A 169 2.94 13.33 -1.24
CA ALA A 169 3.80 12.17 -1.43
C ALA A 169 4.21 12.00 -2.90
N LEU A 170 3.29 12.13 -3.85
CA LEU A 170 3.60 12.05 -5.27
C LEU A 170 4.60 13.13 -5.72
N VAL A 171 4.47 14.35 -5.19
CA VAL A 171 5.37 15.48 -5.45
C VAL A 171 6.77 15.22 -4.89
N ILE A 172 6.87 14.74 -3.64
CA ILE A 172 8.16 14.37 -3.01
C ILE A 172 8.89 13.32 -3.86
N PHE A 173 8.15 12.36 -4.41
CA PHE A 173 8.73 11.31 -5.25
C PHE A 173 8.76 11.66 -6.75
N TYR A 174 8.30 12.85 -7.18
CA TYR A 174 8.15 13.24 -8.60
C TYR A 174 9.40 12.98 -9.43
N ARG A 175 10.57 13.30 -8.86
CA ARG A 175 11.87 13.10 -9.52
C ARG A 175 12.13 11.64 -9.93
N HIS A 176 11.57 10.66 -9.23
CA HIS A 176 11.81 9.23 -9.47
C HIS A 176 10.92 8.62 -10.56
N TRP A 177 9.76 9.22 -10.85
CA TRP A 177 8.81 8.69 -11.83
C TRP A 177 8.53 9.64 -13.00
N ARG A 178 9.17 10.82 -13.03
CA ARG A 178 9.09 11.79 -14.13
C ARG A 178 9.51 11.19 -15.48
N GLU A 179 10.47 10.28 -15.49
CA GLU A 179 11.00 9.63 -16.70
C GLU A 179 10.15 8.45 -17.19
N PHE A 180 9.07 8.09 -16.49
CA PHE A 180 8.23 6.97 -16.90
C PHE A 180 7.34 7.33 -18.09
N SER A 181 6.94 6.30 -18.84
CA SER A 181 5.93 6.43 -19.89
C SER A 181 4.59 6.93 -19.34
N THR A 182 3.81 7.62 -20.16
CA THR A 182 2.53 8.24 -19.77
C THR A 182 1.58 7.25 -19.12
N GLY A 183 1.49 6.02 -19.64
CA GLY A 183 0.65 4.97 -19.03
C GLY A 183 1.06 4.60 -17.61
N ARG A 184 2.37 4.51 -17.32
CA ARG A 184 2.86 4.24 -15.96
C ARG A 184 2.65 5.41 -15.01
N LYS A 185 2.77 6.66 -15.50
CA LYS A 185 2.46 7.87 -14.72
C LYS A 185 1.00 7.88 -14.26
N ILE A 186 0.07 7.59 -15.17
CA ILE A 186 -1.36 7.49 -14.86
C ILE A 186 -1.59 6.39 -13.82
N LEU A 187 -0.97 5.22 -13.98
CA LEU A 187 -1.11 4.11 -13.04
C LEU A 187 -0.60 4.48 -11.63
N VAL A 188 0.53 5.18 -11.52
CA VAL A 188 1.06 5.67 -10.24
C VAL A 188 0.05 6.59 -9.55
N VAL A 189 -0.47 7.59 -10.28
CA VAL A 189 -1.42 8.56 -9.74
C VAL A 189 -2.72 7.87 -9.33
N LEU A 190 -3.28 7.01 -10.18
CA LEU A 190 -4.51 6.27 -9.89
C LEU A 190 -4.33 5.35 -8.68
N SER A 191 -3.19 4.67 -8.57
CA SER A 191 -2.91 3.78 -7.45
C SER A 191 -2.74 4.58 -6.15
N ALA A 192 -2.06 5.72 -6.19
CA ALA A 192 -1.87 6.60 -5.03
C ALA A 192 -3.20 7.20 -4.54
N MET A 193 -4.02 7.68 -5.48
CA MET A 193 -5.35 8.20 -5.17
C MET A 193 -6.26 7.09 -4.64
N GLY A 194 -6.30 5.94 -5.31
CA GLY A 194 -7.10 4.79 -4.87
C GLY A 194 -6.72 4.31 -3.47
N LEU A 195 -5.42 4.20 -3.19
CA LEU A 195 -4.92 3.79 -1.87
C LEU A 195 -5.30 4.80 -0.77
N SER A 196 -5.30 6.10 -1.08
CA SER A 196 -5.70 7.15 -0.15
C SER A 196 -7.21 7.15 0.09
N THR A 197 -8.01 6.98 -0.97
CA THR A 197 -9.47 6.95 -0.90
C THR A 197 -9.98 5.74 -0.11
N ILE A 198 -9.33 4.58 -0.24
CA ILE A 198 -9.68 3.38 0.56
C ILE A 198 -9.60 3.70 2.07
N VAL A 199 -8.58 4.46 2.50
CA VAL A 199 -8.44 4.88 3.90
C VAL A 199 -9.46 5.94 4.29
N ALA A 200 -9.84 6.83 3.38
CA ALA A 200 -10.86 7.84 3.64
C ALA A 200 -12.26 7.22 3.86
N ILE A 201 -12.59 6.15 3.12
CA ILE A 201 -13.88 5.44 3.19
C ILE A 201 -13.94 4.44 4.35
N GLY A 202 -12.81 3.79 4.67
CA GLY A 202 -12.67 2.89 5.82
C GLY A 202 -12.81 3.61 7.16
#